data_AF-G5JPC3-F1
#
_entry.id   AF-G5JPC3-F1
#
_cell.length_a   1.000
_cell.length_b   1.000
_cell.length_c   1.000
_cell.angle_alpha   90.00
_cell.angle_beta   90.00
_cell.angle_gamma   90.00
#
_symmetry.space_group_name_H-M   'P 1'
#
loop_
_entity.id
_entity.type
_entity.pdbx_description
1 polymer ?
#
loop_
_entity_poly.entity_id
_entity_poly.type
_entity_poly.pdbx_seq_one_letter_code
_entity_poly.pdbx_strand_id
1 'polypeptide(L)'
;MTETITLNDGNRIPAVGFGVFQIPADGSTYTAVKEALEVGYRHIDTAQAYFNEKEVGQAIKDSGIPRDEIFVTSKLWIQDYAYETAKATIDATLEKMGLDYLDLYLLHQPYGKV
;
A
#
# COMPACT_ATOMS: atom_id res chain seq x y z
N MET A 1 18.72 9.44 1.42
CA MET A 1 18.11 9.17 2.73
C MET A 1 16.83 9.98 2.81
N THR A 2 15.69 9.31 2.74
CA THR A 2 14.36 9.92 2.91
C THR A 2 14.14 10.19 4.40
N GLU A 3 13.69 11.39 4.75
CA GLU A 3 13.33 11.73 6.13
C GLU A 3 12.21 10.79 6.62
N THR A 4 12.30 10.33 7.87
CA THR A 4 11.33 9.39 8.45
C THR A 4 10.80 9.91 9.77
N ILE A 5 9.54 9.57 10.07
CA ILE A 5 8.84 9.90 11.31
C ILE A 5 8.68 8.60 12.11
N THR A 6 8.91 8.65 13.42
CA THR A 6 8.66 7.51 14.31
C THR A 6 7.19 7.50 14.73
N LEU A 7 6.52 6.38 14.46
CA LEU A 7 5.15 6.12 14.88
C LEU A 7 5.10 5.74 16.38
N ASN A 8 3.89 5.69 16.93
CA ASN A 8 3.68 5.43 18.36
C ASN A 8 4.00 3.98 18.79
N ASP A 9 4.19 3.07 17.84
CA ASP A 9 4.62 1.69 18.03
C ASP A 9 6.14 1.49 17.83
N GLY A 10 6.87 2.58 17.54
CA GLY A 10 8.31 2.58 17.29
C GLY A 10 8.71 2.32 15.83
N ASN A 11 7.77 1.94 14.96
CA ASN A 11 8.03 1.80 13.52
C ASN A 11 8.34 3.17 12.89
N ARG A 12 9.05 3.16 11.75
CA ARG A 12 9.47 4.39 11.05
C ARG A 12 8.81 4.47 9.68
N ILE A 13 8.09 5.55 9.43
CA ILE A 13 7.44 5.81 8.14
C ILE A 13 8.18 6.91 7.38
N PRO A 14 8.45 6.78 6.07
CA PRO A 14 8.96 7.88 5.27
C PRO A 14 7.96 9.04 5.22
N ALA A 15 8.44 10.26 5.50
CA ALA A 15 7.61 11.47 5.60
C ALA A 15 6.95 11.85 4.27
N VAL A 16 7.53 11.39 3.15
CA VAL A 16 7.02 11.59 1.79
C VAL A 16 6.68 10.23 1.19
N GLY A 17 5.46 10.09 0.70
CA GLY A 17 4.97 8.89 0.01
C GLY A 17 4.33 9.21 -1.33
N PHE A 18 4.19 8.18 -2.17
CA PHE A 18 3.58 8.23 -3.49
C PHE A 18 2.22 7.54 -3.46
N GLY A 19 1.15 8.31 -3.65
CA GLY A 19 -0.22 7.79 -3.67
C GLY A 19 -0.70 7.45 -5.08
N VAL A 20 -1.39 6.33 -5.24
CA VAL A 20 -1.84 5.82 -6.56
C VAL A 20 -3.34 5.95 -6.81
N PHE A 21 -4.04 6.78 -6.04
CA PHE A 21 -5.49 7.00 -6.24
C PHE A 21 -5.77 7.55 -7.64
N GLN A 22 -6.79 6.98 -8.31
CA GLN A 22 -7.22 7.33 -9.68
C GLN A 22 -6.23 7.00 -10.81
N ILE A 23 -5.10 6.36 -10.53
CA ILE A 23 -4.26 5.80 -11.58
C ILE A 23 -4.88 4.46 -12.03
N PRO A 24 -5.20 4.28 -13.32
CA PRO A 24 -5.83 3.05 -13.79
C PRO A 24 -4.90 1.84 -13.70
N ALA A 25 -5.50 0.66 -13.61
CA ALA A 25 -4.82 -0.63 -13.65
C ALA A 25 -4.76 -1.17 -15.09
N ASP A 26 -4.17 -0.38 -15.98
CA ASP A 26 -3.93 -0.70 -17.40
C ASP A 26 -2.43 -0.70 -17.76
N GLY A 27 -1.56 -0.82 -16.76
CA GLY A 27 -0.11 -0.64 -16.84
C GLY A 27 0.36 0.75 -16.39
N SER A 28 -0.54 1.72 -16.27
CA SER A 28 -0.20 3.07 -15.80
C SER A 28 0.22 3.07 -14.32
N THR A 29 -0.45 2.30 -13.46
CA THR A 29 -0.08 2.21 -12.04
C THR A 29 1.29 1.56 -11.88
N TYR A 30 1.55 0.47 -12.60
CA TYR A 30 2.87 -0.17 -12.60
C TYR A 30 3.98 0.81 -12.96
N THR A 31 3.81 1.54 -14.07
CA THR A 31 4.81 2.50 -14.58
C THR A 31 5.06 3.60 -13.56
N ALA A 32 3.99 4.21 -13.05
CA ALA A 32 4.07 5.31 -12.09
C ALA A 32 4.77 4.90 -10.77
N VAL A 33 4.45 3.72 -10.23
CA VAL A 33 5.09 3.21 -9.01
C VAL A 33 6.56 2.90 -9.25
N LYS A 34 6.90 2.28 -10.39
CA LYS A 34 8.29 1.96 -10.73
C LYS A 34 9.14 3.22 -10.86
N GLU A 35 8.66 4.22 -11.59
CA GLU A 35 9.34 5.52 -11.72
C GLU A 35 9.50 6.20 -10.36
N ALA A 36 8.48 6.18 -9.50
CA ALA A 36 8.58 6.73 -8.15
C ALA A 36 9.70 6.05 -7.33
N LEU A 37 9.78 4.72 -7.38
CA LEU A 37 10.84 3.95 -6.72
C LEU A 37 12.23 4.26 -7.28
N GLU A 38 12.36 4.39 -8.61
CA GLU A 38 13.60 4.73 -9.32
C GLU A 38 14.13 6.12 -8.93
N VAL A 39 13.25 7.11 -8.75
CA VAL A 39 13.65 8.46 -8.32
C VAL A 39 13.81 8.61 -6.80
N GLY A 40 13.64 7.51 -6.05
CA GLY A 40 14.00 7.44 -4.63
C GLY A 40 12.84 7.46 -3.63
N TYR A 41 11.59 7.37 -4.07
CA TYR A 41 10.48 7.13 -3.14
C TYR A 41 10.66 5.77 -2.46
N ARG A 42 10.30 5.72 -1.18
CA ARG A 42 10.33 4.51 -0.35
C ARG A 42 9.06 4.32 0.46
N HIS A 43 7.99 5.05 0.12
CA HIS A 43 6.67 4.90 0.71
C HIS A 43 5.63 4.94 -0.40
N ILE A 44 4.89 3.85 -0.57
CA ILE A 44 3.82 3.70 -1.58
C ILE A 44 2.48 3.55 -0.87
N ASP A 45 1.50 4.36 -1.24
CA ASP A 45 0.15 4.34 -0.70
C ASP A 45 -0.87 3.91 -1.78
N THR A 46 -1.60 2.84 -1.48
CA THR A 46 -2.71 2.32 -2.29
C THR A 46 -3.93 2.02 -1.42
N ALA A 47 -4.96 1.39 -1.98
CA ALA A 47 -6.11 0.86 -1.25
C ALA A 47 -6.82 -0.20 -2.09
N GLN A 48 -7.53 -1.12 -1.42
CA GLN A 48 -8.42 -2.09 -2.08
C GLN A 48 -9.40 -1.42 -3.05
N ALA A 49 -9.97 -0.28 -2.64
CA ALA A 49 -10.94 0.49 -3.42
C ALA A 49 -10.36 1.20 -4.65
N TYR A 50 -9.03 1.18 -4.84
CA TYR A 50 -8.39 1.76 -6.02
C TYR A 50 -8.24 0.76 -7.16
N PHE A 51 -8.45 -0.54 -6.88
CA PHE A 51 -8.44 -1.63 -7.85
C PHE A 51 -7.12 -1.80 -8.62
N ASN A 52 -6.02 -1.24 -8.11
CA ASN A 52 -4.70 -1.25 -8.76
C ASN A 52 -3.58 -1.89 -7.91
N GLU A 53 -3.93 -2.52 -6.78
CA GLU A 53 -2.97 -3.17 -5.86
C GLU A 53 -2.06 -4.20 -6.56
N LYS A 54 -2.59 -4.95 -7.53
CA LYS A 54 -1.81 -5.94 -8.29
C LYS A 54 -0.63 -5.30 -9.04
N GLU A 55 -0.85 -4.14 -9.66
CA GLU A 55 0.21 -3.44 -10.38
C GLU A 55 1.22 -2.79 -9.44
N VAL A 56 0.78 -2.30 -8.28
CA VAL A 56 1.66 -1.81 -7.21
C VAL A 56 2.60 -2.93 -6.75
N GLY A 57 2.05 -4.12 -6.44
CA GLY A 57 2.83 -5.28 -6.03
C GLY A 57 3.85 -5.72 -7.07
N GLN A 58 3.43 -5.78 -8.35
CA GLN A 58 4.32 -6.12 -9.46
C GLN A 58 5.46 -5.09 -9.60
N ALA A 59 5.18 -3.79 -9.49
CA ALA A 59 6.20 -2.74 -9.59
C ALA A 59 7.20 -2.80 -8.41
N ILE A 60 6.73 -3.08 -7.20
CA ILE A 60 7.58 -3.29 -6.02
C ILE A 60 8.53 -4.46 -6.27
N LYS A 61 8.00 -5.61 -6.70
CA LYS A 61 8.80 -6.82 -6.98
C LYS A 61 9.84 -6.59 -8.08
N ASP A 62 9.45 -5.93 -9.16
CA ASP A 62 10.32 -5.68 -10.31
C ASP A 62 11.30 -4.52 -10.11
N SER A 63 11.14 -3.71 -9.04
CA SER A 63 12.05 -2.62 -8.72
C SER A 63 13.45 -3.12 -8.33
N GLY A 64 13.57 -4.36 -7.87
CA GLY A 64 14.81 -4.94 -7.34
C GLY A 64 15.27 -4.34 -6.01
N ILE A 65 14.49 -3.43 -5.40
CA ILE A 65 14.76 -2.86 -4.08
C ILE A 65 14.36 -3.90 -3.02
N PRO A 66 15.18 -4.12 -1.97
CA PRO A 66 14.80 -4.99 -0.86
C PRO A 66 13.44 -4.60 -0.28
N ARG A 67 12.56 -5.58 -0.03
CA ARG A 67 11.18 -5.32 0.40
C ARG A 67 11.12 -4.53 1.70
N ASP A 68 12.06 -4.75 2.61
CA ASP A 68 12.20 -4.05 3.89
C ASP A 68 12.70 -2.60 3.77
N GLU A 69 13.07 -2.15 2.57
CA GLU A 69 13.36 -0.74 2.30
C GLU A 69 12.14 0.03 1.76
N ILE A 70 11.04 -0.64 1.42
CA ILE A 70 9.83 -0.01 0.86
C ILE A 70 8.70 -0.07 1.90
N PHE A 71 8.22 1.09 2.35
CA PHE A 71 7.04 1.18 3.19
C PHE A 71 5.76 1.11 2.35
N VAL A 72 4.90 0.12 2.56
CA VAL A 72 3.68 -0.08 1.78
C VAL A 72 2.44 0.12 2.66
N THR A 73 1.59 1.05 2.25
CA THR A 73 0.30 1.34 2.88
C THR A 73 -0.84 0.87 1.99
N SER A 74 -1.79 0.10 2.52
CA SER A 74 -3.10 -0.15 1.90
C SER A 74 -4.24 0.10 2.89
N LYS A 75 -5.49 -0.01 2.44
CA LYS A 75 -6.68 0.39 3.19
C LYS A 75 -7.82 -0.61 2.99
N LEU A 76 -8.44 -1.00 4.09
CA LEU A 76 -9.66 -1.81 4.12
C LEU A 76 -10.86 -0.96 3.70
N TRP A 77 -11.65 -1.44 2.75
CA TRP A 77 -12.86 -0.73 2.32
C TRP A 77 -14.06 -1.02 3.24
N ILE A 78 -15.00 -0.07 3.33
CA ILE A 78 -16.06 -0.04 4.36
C ILE A 78 -16.96 -1.29 4.42
N GLN A 79 -17.14 -1.98 3.30
CA GLN A 79 -17.95 -3.19 3.19
C GLN A 79 -17.35 -4.36 3.97
N ASP A 80 -16.03 -4.32 4.22
CA ASP A 80 -15.27 -5.46 4.74
C ASP A 80 -14.87 -5.28 6.22
N TYR A 81 -15.48 -4.35 6.95
CA TYR A 81 -15.09 -4.04 8.34
C TYR A 81 -15.45 -5.11 9.38
N ALA A 82 -16.31 -6.08 9.03
CA ALA A 82 -16.61 -7.19 9.92
C ALA A 82 -15.36 -8.05 10.13
N TYR A 83 -15.08 -8.48 11.37
CA TYR A 83 -13.80 -9.08 11.76
C TYR A 83 -13.28 -10.20 10.83
N GLU A 84 -14.11 -11.22 10.56
CA GLU A 84 -13.71 -12.33 9.70
C GLU A 84 -13.53 -11.90 8.23
N THR A 85 -14.38 -10.99 7.75
CA THR A 85 -14.26 -10.41 6.41
C THR A 85 -12.98 -9.57 6.30
N ALA A 86 -12.65 -8.77 7.31
CA ALA A 86 -11.46 -7.94 7.35
C ALA A 86 -10.18 -8.80 7.25
N LYS A 87 -10.10 -9.91 8.00
CA LYS A 87 -8.98 -10.85 7.90
C LYS A 87 -8.85 -11.42 6.50
N ALA A 88 -9.94 -11.94 5.94
CA ALA A 88 -9.93 -12.51 4.59
C ALA A 88 -9.56 -11.45 3.52
N THR A 89 -10.01 -10.21 3.67
CA THR A 89 -9.68 -9.12 2.76
C THR A 89 -8.21 -8.69 2.87
N ILE A 90 -7.62 -8.68 4.07
CA ILE A 90 -6.18 -8.43 4.26
C ILE A 90 -5.37 -9.51 3.52
N ASP A 91 -5.72 -10.79 3.70
CA ASP A 91 -5.06 -11.90 3.01
C ASP A 91 -5.18 -11.77 1.49
N ALA A 92 -6.36 -11.38 1.00
CA ALA A 92 -6.58 -11.14 -0.43
C ALA A 92 -5.79 -9.95 -0.98
N THR A 93 -5.61 -8.87 -0.21
CA THR A 93 -4.74 -7.75 -0.59
C THR A 93 -3.28 -8.23 -0.69
N LEU A 94 -2.79 -8.95 0.31
CA LEU A 94 -1.42 -9.50 0.32
C LEU A 94 -1.18 -10.43 -0.87
N GLU A 95 -2.13 -11.34 -1.15
CA GLU A 95 -2.06 -12.26 -2.30
C GLU A 95 -2.04 -11.48 -3.63
N LYS A 96 -2.94 -10.51 -3.83
CA LYS A 96 -2.98 -9.69 -5.05
C LYS A 96 -1.68 -8.94 -5.30
N MET A 97 -1.08 -8.39 -4.23
CA MET A 97 0.18 -7.67 -4.30
C MET A 97 1.40 -8.60 -4.37
N GLY A 98 1.25 -9.88 -4.03
CA GLY A 98 2.36 -10.82 -3.90
C GLY A 98 3.32 -10.42 -2.79
N LEU A 99 2.81 -9.93 -1.66
CA LEU A 99 3.59 -9.50 -0.49
C LEU A 99 3.28 -10.37 0.73
N ASP A 100 4.26 -10.57 1.60
CA ASP A 100 4.07 -11.30 2.85
C ASP A 100 3.53 -10.42 3.99
N TYR A 101 3.71 -9.09 3.89
CA TYR A 101 3.24 -8.12 4.86
C TYR A 101 3.01 -6.73 4.25
N LEU A 102 2.24 -5.91 4.96
CA LEU A 102 2.10 -4.47 4.76
C LEU A 102 2.70 -3.73 5.96
N ASP A 103 3.29 -2.57 5.71
CA ASP A 103 3.91 -1.75 6.74
C ASP A 103 2.86 -0.93 7.52
N LEU A 104 1.75 -0.60 6.84
CA LEU A 104 0.60 0.06 7.43
C LEU A 104 -0.70 -0.40 6.74
N TYR A 105 -1.72 -0.67 7.55
CA TYR A 105 -3.06 -0.96 7.04
C TYR A 105 -4.10 -0.10 7.76
N LEU A 106 -4.90 0.62 6.97
CA LEU A 106 -5.83 1.63 7.48
C LEU A 106 -7.28 1.21 7.27
N LEU A 107 -8.16 1.63 8.18
CA LEU A 107 -9.58 1.77 7.85
C LEU A 107 -9.72 2.96 6.90
N HIS A 108 -10.27 2.75 5.70
CA HIS A 108 -10.26 3.79 4.66
C HIS A 108 -11.09 5.02 5.07
N GLN A 109 -12.20 4.82 5.76
CA GLN A 109 -13.05 5.88 6.29
C GLN A 109 -13.93 5.36 7.44
N PRO A 110 -14.37 6.20 8.38
CA PRO A 110 -15.34 5.77 9.39
C PRO A 110 -16.64 5.30 8.73
N TYR A 111 -17.21 4.21 9.25
CA TYR A 111 -18.50 3.69 8.82
C TYR A 111 -19.27 3.12 10.02
N GLY A 112 -20.52 3.55 10.18
CA GLY A 112 -21.37 3.24 11.34
C GLY A 112 -22.23 4.45 11.74
N LYS A 113 -23.34 4.22 12.46
CA LYS A 113 -24.05 5.32 13.13
C LYS A 113 -23.22 5.73 14.35
N VAL A 114 -22.81 7.00 14.38
CA VAL A 114 -22.38 7.68 15.61
C VAL A 114 -23.52 7.73 16.62
#